data_AF-A0A7R9MST3-F1
#
_entry.id   AF-A0A7R9MST3-F1
#
_cell.length_a   1.000
_cell.length_b   1.000
_cell.length_c   1.000
_cell.angle_alpha   90.00
_cell.angle_beta   90.00
_cell.angle_gamma   90.00
#
_symmetry.space_group_name_H-M   'P 1'
#
loop_
_entity.id
_entity.type
_entity.pdbx_description
1 polymer ?
#
loop_
_entity_poly.entity_id
_entity_poly.type
_entity_poly.pdbx_seq_one_letter_code
_entity_poly.pdbx_strand_id
1 'polypeptide(L)'
;MACPEWQTEDGFEMQFGTNHLGHFLLTLHLIPLMSKVPGARIITVASTAHKFGTIDMANINLKGEYHQNIAYSQSKLANVLFTRELAKRLMKSPFDINAYSLNP
;
A
#
# COMPACT_ATOMS: atom_id res chain seq x y z
N MET A 1 2.34 -14.09 8.89
CA MET A 1 3.30 -13.00 8.58
C MET A 1 4.54 -13.64 7.98
N ALA A 2 5.17 -13.05 6.95
CA ALA A 2 6.27 -13.64 6.18
C ALA A 2 5.92 -15.03 5.61
N CYS A 3 5.19 -15.07 4.49
CA CYS A 3 4.83 -16.33 3.82
C CYS A 3 5.97 -16.81 2.91
N PRO A 4 6.01 -18.10 2.52
CA PRO A 4 6.87 -18.57 1.43
C PRO A 4 6.61 -17.79 0.13
N GLU A 5 7.53 -17.91 -0.83
CA GLU A 5 7.35 -17.30 -2.16
C GLU A 5 6.11 -17.88 -2.83
N TRP A 6 5.14 -17.01 -3.12
CA TRP A 6 3.95 -17.37 -3.88
C TRP A 6 3.41 -16.15 -4.62
N GLN A 7 2.48 -16.38 -5.54
CA GLN A 7 1.89 -15.32 -6.35
C GLN A 7 0.38 -15.25 -6.15
N THR A 8 -0.17 -14.04 -6.25
CA THR A 8 -1.61 -13.85 -6.40
C THR A 8 -2.10 -14.43 -7.73
N GLU A 9 -3.41 -14.56 -7.90
CA GLU A 9 -4.01 -15.00 -9.17
C GLU A 9 -3.61 -14.09 -10.35
N ASP A 10 -3.40 -12.80 -10.09
CA ASP A 10 -2.93 -11.81 -11.07
C ASP A 10 -1.41 -11.83 -11.33
N GLY A 11 -0.66 -12.75 -10.69
CA GLY A 11 0.78 -12.91 -10.90
C GLY A 11 1.69 -11.94 -10.13
N PHE A 12 1.17 -11.28 -9.09
CA PHE A 12 1.98 -10.43 -8.21
C PHE A 12 2.57 -11.22 -7.05
N GLU A 13 3.73 -10.82 -6.52
CA GLU A 13 4.26 -11.36 -5.27
C GLU A 13 3.21 -11.23 -4.16
N MET A 14 2.96 -12.31 -3.42
CA MET A 14 1.82 -12.45 -2.51
C MET A 14 1.71 -11.32 -1.48
N GLN A 15 2.81 -10.93 -0.84
CA GLN A 15 2.79 -9.89 0.20
C GLN A 15 2.57 -8.50 -0.41
N PHE A 16 3.20 -8.18 -1.54
CA PHE A 16 3.03 -6.91 -2.24
C PHE A 16 1.62 -6.80 -2.85
N GLY A 17 1.15 -7.85 -3.51
CA GLY A 17 -0.19 -7.95 -4.09
C GLY A 17 -1.28 -7.75 -3.03
N THR A 18 -1.20 -8.52 -1.93
CA THR A 18 -2.21 -8.48 -0.86
C THR A 18 -2.12 -7.20 -0.03
N ASN A 19 -0.93 -6.85 0.47
CA ASN A 19 -0.79 -5.76 1.45
C ASN A 19 -0.86 -4.38 0.79
N HIS A 20 -0.52 -4.27 -0.50
CA HIS A 20 -0.41 -2.99 -1.19
C HIS A 20 -1.34 -2.90 -2.42
N LEU A 21 -1.18 -3.72 -3.46
CA LEU A 21 -1.90 -3.52 -4.73
C LEU A 21 -3.41 -3.67 -4.60
N GLY A 22 -3.88 -4.70 -3.89
CA GLY A 22 -5.32 -4.88 -3.64
C GLY A 22 -5.92 -3.69 -2.87
N HIS A 23 -5.21 -3.20 -1.85
CA HIS A 23 -5.64 -2.05 -1.06
C HIS A 23 -5.57 -0.73 -1.85
N PHE A 24 -4.56 -0.57 -2.69
CA PHE A 24 -4.41 0.56 -3.61
C PHE A 24 -5.65 0.66 -4.51
N LEU A 25 -5.99 -0.44 -5.19
CA LEU A 25 -7.13 -0.50 -6.11
C LEU A 25 -8.46 -0.31 -5.38
N LEU A 26 -8.67 -1.02 -4.26
CA LEU A 26 -9.85 -0.87 -3.42
C LEU A 26 -10.06 0.58 -2.99
N THR A 27 -9.00 1.24 -2.52
CA THR A 27 -9.07 2.64 -2.07
C THR A 27 -9.50 3.55 -3.21
N LEU A 28 -8.91 3.41 -4.40
CA LEU A 28 -9.27 4.23 -5.56
C LEU A 28 -10.73 4.05 -5.98
N HIS A 29 -11.26 2.83 -5.95
CA HIS A 29 -12.66 2.57 -6.25
C HIS A 29 -13.62 3.11 -5.19
N LEU A 30 -13.20 3.24 -3.94
CA LEU A 30 -14.02 3.77 -2.86
C LEU A 30 -14.01 5.30 -2.79
N ILE A 31 -12.99 5.99 -3.33
CA ILE A 31 -12.90 7.46 -3.29
C ILE A 31 -14.19 8.16 -3.77
N PRO A 32 -14.83 7.79 -4.91
CA PRO A 32 -16.06 8.44 -5.36
C PRO A 32 -17.27 8.23 -4.43
N LEU A 33 -17.27 7.17 -3.62
CA LEU A 33 -18.29 6.95 -2.60
C LEU A 33 -17.97 7.77 -1.34
N MET A 34 -16.70 7.77 -0.93
CA MET A 34 -16.22 8.53 0.22
C MET A 34 -16.36 10.05 0.02
N SER A 35 -16.24 10.54 -1.21
CA SER A 35 -16.39 11.97 -1.52
C SER A 35 -17.81 12.50 -1.25
N LYS A 36 -18.79 11.62 -1.03
CA LYS A 36 -20.16 11.99 -0.64
C LYS A 36 -20.31 12.20 0.87
N VAL A 37 -19.29 11.86 1.66
CA VAL A 37 -19.29 11.96 3.13
C VAL A 37 -18.27 13.02 3.54
N PRO A 38 -18.69 14.19 4.07
CA PRO A 38 -17.77 15.20 4.59
C PRO A 38 -16.87 14.64 5.70
N GLY A 39 -15.59 15.02 5.70
CA GLY A 39 -14.61 14.59 6.68
C GLY A 39 -14.25 13.10 6.63
N ALA A 40 -14.44 12.42 5.48
CA ALA A 40 -14.10 11.02 5.35
C ALA A 40 -12.58 10.78 5.55
N ARG A 41 -12.23 9.60 6.07
CA ARG A 41 -10.83 9.26 6.41
C ARG A 41 -10.42 7.93 5.81
N ILE A 42 -9.24 7.91 5.22
CA ILE A 42 -8.55 6.70 4.74
C ILE A 42 -7.38 6.45 5.68
N ILE A 43 -7.36 5.30 6.36
CA ILE A 43 -6.29 4.94 7.28
C ILE A 43 -5.60 3.67 6.78
N THR A 44 -4.35 3.81 6.36
CA THR A 44 -3.54 2.66 5.89
C THR A 44 -2.65 2.16 7.01
N VAL A 45 -2.85 0.91 7.43
CA VAL A 45 -2.01 0.25 8.44
C VAL A 45 -0.70 -0.21 7.81
N ALA A 46 0.40 0.35 8.29
CA ALA A 46 1.77 -0.01 7.96
C ALA A 46 2.39 -0.86 9.08
N SER A 47 3.71 -0.85 9.21
CA SER A 47 4.47 -1.54 10.24
C SER A 47 5.85 -0.91 10.37
N THR A 48 6.51 -0.99 11.52
CA THR A 48 7.92 -0.59 11.71
C THR A 48 8.85 -1.20 10.65
N ALA A 49 8.50 -2.34 10.07
CA ALA A 49 9.22 -2.98 8.96
C ALA A 49 9.44 -2.04 7.75
N HIS A 50 8.59 -1.03 7.53
CA HIS A 50 8.76 -0.07 6.43
C HIS A 50 10.13 0.65 6.44
N LYS A 51 10.74 0.80 7.63
CA LYS A 51 12.05 1.44 7.81
C LYS A 51 13.19 0.66 7.15
N PHE A 52 13.00 -0.64 6.92
CA PHE A 52 13.98 -1.54 6.30
C PHE A 52 13.60 -1.89 4.85
N GLY A 53 12.50 -1.33 4.35
CA GLY A 53 12.04 -1.57 2.98
C GLY A 53 12.80 -0.73 1.96
N THR A 54 12.93 -1.27 0.76
CA THR A 54 13.26 -0.52 -0.46
C THR A 54 12.21 -0.89 -1.51
N ILE A 55 11.80 0.06 -2.35
CA ILE A 55 10.95 -0.24 -3.50
C ILE A 55 11.86 -0.58 -4.66
N ASP A 56 11.95 -1.87 -5.01
CA ASP A 56 12.62 -2.30 -6.22
C ASP A 56 11.69 -2.09 -7.43
N MET A 57 11.85 -0.96 -8.10
CA MET A 57 11.04 -0.65 -9.30
C MET A 57 11.43 -1.53 -10.50
N ALA A 58 12.63 -2.10 -10.54
CA ALA A 58 13.08 -2.96 -11.62
C ALA A 58 12.57 -4.40 -11.45
N ASN A 59 12.43 -4.87 -10.21
CA ASN A 59 11.93 -6.18 -9.86
C ASN A 59 10.92 -6.12 -8.71
N ILE A 60 9.76 -5.47 -8.94
CA ILE A 60 8.76 -5.26 -7.88
C ILE A 60 8.21 -6.55 -7.27
N ASN A 61 8.28 -7.65 -8.03
CA ASN A 61 7.84 -8.98 -7.60
C ASN A 61 8.96 -9.81 -6.95
N LEU A 62 10.18 -9.29 -6.85
CA LEU A 62 11.36 -9.96 -6.28
C LEU A 62 11.59 -11.36 -6.87
N LYS A 63 11.31 -11.55 -8.17
CA LYS A 63 11.44 -12.85 -8.83
C LYS A 63 12.88 -13.32 -8.79
N GLY A 64 13.13 -14.52 -8.24
CA GLY A 64 14.47 -15.09 -8.10
C GLY A 64 15.32 -14.49 -6.97
N GLU A 65 14.80 -13.48 -6.26
CA GLU A 65 15.49 -12.76 -5.18
C GLU A 65 14.61 -12.67 -3.92
N TYR A 66 13.64 -13.58 -3.82
CA TYR A 66 12.62 -13.52 -2.78
C TYR A 66 13.21 -13.76 -1.40
N HIS A 67 12.99 -12.78 -0.52
CA HIS A 67 13.17 -12.92 0.92
C HIS A 67 11.93 -12.40 1.63
N GLN A 68 11.33 -13.23 2.48
CA GLN A 68 10.04 -12.96 3.11
C GLN A 68 10.00 -11.60 3.84
N ASN A 69 11.07 -11.28 4.57
CA ASN A 69 11.19 -10.02 5.31
C ASN A 69 11.39 -8.81 4.38
N ILE A 70 12.11 -8.98 3.26
CA ILE A 70 12.31 -7.93 2.26
C ILE A 70 10.99 -7.64 1.56
N ALA A 71 10.29 -8.67 1.08
CA ALA A 71 8.97 -8.57 0.45
C ALA A 71 7.95 -7.89 1.40
N TYR A 72 7.91 -8.32 2.66
CA TYR A 72 7.06 -7.69 3.67
C TYR A 72 7.41 -6.21 3.86
N SER A 73 8.69 -5.89 4.06
CA SER A 73 9.17 -4.53 4.30
C SER A 73 8.90 -3.61 3.10
N GLN A 74 9.10 -4.10 1.87
CA GLN A 74 8.72 -3.40 0.64
C GLN A 74 7.22 -3.09 0.62
N SER A 75 6.37 -4.07 0.93
CA SER A 75 4.91 -3.87 0.96
C SER A 75 4.48 -2.82 2.00
N LYS A 76 5.13 -2.78 3.17
CA LYS A 76 4.83 -1.81 4.23
C LYS A 76 5.39 -0.43 3.94
N LEU A 77 6.53 -0.33 3.27
CA LEU A 77 7.01 0.93 2.71
C LEU A 77 6.06 1.47 1.64
N ALA A 78 5.56 0.61 0.75
CA ALA A 78 4.60 1.00 -0.28
C ALA A 78 3.32 1.60 0.34
N ASN A 79 2.82 1.06 1.45
CA ASN A 79 1.68 1.63 2.18
C ASN A 79 1.92 3.06 2.72
N VAL A 80 3.12 3.33 3.25
CA VAL A 80 3.50 4.67 3.73
C VAL A 80 3.60 5.64 2.55
N LEU A 81 4.28 5.23 1.47
CA LEU A 81 4.45 6.06 0.27
C LEU A 81 3.10 6.35 -0.41
N PHE A 82 2.25 5.34 -0.53
CA PHE A 82 0.89 5.45 -1.05
C PHE A 82 0.08 6.47 -0.27
N THR A 83 0.04 6.34 1.06
CA THR A 83 -0.72 7.28 1.90
C THR A 83 -0.20 8.70 1.73
N ARG A 84 1.14 8.89 1.73
CA ARG A 84 1.76 10.20 1.54
C ARG A 84 1.38 10.83 0.20
N GLU A 85 1.40 10.05 -0.87
CA GLU A 85 1.04 10.53 -2.21
C GLU A 85 -0.47 10.76 -2.35
N LEU A 86 -1.29 9.87 -1.79
CA LEU A 86 -2.74 10.01 -1.77
C LEU A 86 -3.16 11.28 -1.02
N ALA A 87 -2.60 11.54 0.15
CA ALA A 87 -2.84 12.78 0.90
C ALA A 87 -2.49 14.03 0.07
N LYS A 88 -1.35 14.02 -0.62
CA LYS A 88 -0.96 15.13 -1.53
C LYS A 88 -1.95 15.35 -2.66
N ARG A 89 -2.49 14.28 -3.25
CA ARG A 89 -3.47 14.36 -4.33
C ARG A 89 -4.84 14.83 -3.83
N LEU A 90 -5.28 14.33 -2.68
CA LEU A 90 -6.55 14.70 -2.06
C LEU A 90 -6.57 16.18 -1.65
N MET A 91 -5.45 16.71 -1.12
CA MET A 91 -5.31 18.15 -0.83
C MET A 91 -5.47 19.05 -2.06
N LYS A 92 -5.19 18.53 -3.26
CA LYS A 92 -5.38 19.25 -4.53
C LYS A 92 -6.72 18.97 -5.19
N SER A 93 -7.55 18.13 -4.57
CA SER A 93 -8.88 17.75 -5.04
C SER A 93 -9.95 18.54 -4.31
N PRO A 94 -11.19 18.61 -4.84
CA PRO A 94 -12.31 19.22 -4.12
C PRO A 94 -12.90 18.30 -3.03
N PHE A 95 -12.35 17.10 -2.83
CA PHE A 95 -12.88 16.12 -1.89
C PHE A 95 -12.37 16.41 -0.46
N ASP A 96 -13.29 16.51 0.48
CA ASP A 96 -12.99 16.58 1.91
C ASP A 96 -12.68 15.17 2.47
N ILE A 97 -11.56 14.62 2.02
CA ILE A 97 -11.06 13.30 2.41
C ILE A 97 -9.63 13.44 2.90
N ASN A 98 -9.35 12.89 4.08
CA ASN A 98 -8.00 12.88 4.65
C ASN A 98 -7.41 11.47 4.63
N ALA A 99 -6.13 11.33 4.29
CA ALA A 99 -5.42 10.06 4.28
C ALA A 99 -4.27 10.06 5.31
N TYR A 100 -4.23 9.02 6.14
CA TYR A 100 -3.24 8.85 7.21
C TYR A 100 -2.64 7.44 7.18
N SER A 101 -1.40 7.33 7.63
CA SER A 101 -0.75 6.04 7.85
C SER A 101 -0.40 5.91 9.32
N LEU A 102 -0.60 4.71 9.87
CA LEU A 102 -0.20 4.38 11.23
C LEU A 102 0.55 3.06 11.25
N ASN A 103 1.43 2.90 12.24
CA ASN A 103 1.89 1.61 12.72
C ASN A 103 1.61 1.57 14.24
N PRO A 104 0.96 0.51 14.76
CA PRO A 104 0.74 0.34 16.19
C PRO A 104 2.02 -0.07 16.92
#